data_AF-A0A2R5ET04-F1
#
_entry.id   AF-A0A2R5ET04-F1
#
_cell.length_a   1.000
_cell.length_b   1.000
_cell.length_c   1.000
_cell.angle_alpha   90.00
_cell.angle_beta   90.00
_cell.angle_gamma   90.00
#
_symmetry.space_group_name_H-M   'P 1'
#
loop_
_entity.id
_entity.type
_entity.pdbx_description
1 polymer ?
#
loop_
_entity_poly.entity_id
_entity_poly.type
_entity_poly.pdbx_seq_one_letter_code
_entity_poly.pdbx_strand_id
1 'polypeptide(L)'
;MQRKKTAIRKKTSSSKTVQRHVHEFEGSTKLAEEGNDRHNHRFAGVTGQAIRVGRSHVHEIDLTNTDFLNHFHKLKKIRTGPAIPVGNGKHVHFVTGQTTLNDGHVHQFKFSTLIQAPLV
;
A
#
# COMPACT_ATOMS: atom_id res chain seq x y z
N MET A 1 27.23 -45.29 -38.73
CA MET A 1 27.36 -44.49 -37.50
C MET A 1 26.32 -43.35 -37.52
N GLN A 2 25.15 -43.54 -36.89
CA GLN A 2 24.12 -42.50 -36.81
C GLN A 2 24.20 -41.76 -35.47
N ARG A 3 24.34 -40.43 -35.56
CA ARG A 3 24.49 -39.48 -34.45
C ARG A 3 23.19 -39.40 -33.64
N LYS A 4 23.22 -39.78 -32.36
CA LYS A 4 22.11 -39.48 -31.43
C LYS A 4 22.26 -38.03 -30.94
N LYS A 5 21.40 -37.14 -31.45
CA LYS A 5 21.28 -35.76 -30.94
C LYS A 5 20.53 -35.81 -29.61
N THR A 6 21.22 -35.51 -28.51
CA THR A 6 20.61 -35.37 -27.18
C THR A 6 19.74 -34.11 -27.16
N ALA A 7 18.43 -34.28 -27.08
CA ALA A 7 17.49 -33.17 -26.96
C ALA A 7 17.58 -32.57 -25.55
N ILE A 8 18.22 -31.41 -25.43
CA ILE A 8 18.21 -30.61 -24.19
C ILE A 8 16.82 -30.01 -24.03
N ARG A 9 15.99 -30.60 -23.15
CA ARG A 9 14.73 -30.00 -22.73
C ARG A 9 15.02 -28.74 -21.92
N LYS A 10 14.86 -27.56 -22.55
CA LYS A 10 14.85 -26.27 -21.84
C LYS A 10 13.66 -26.27 -20.86
N LYS A 11 13.95 -26.35 -19.57
CA LYS A 11 12.96 -26.23 -18.49
C LYS A 11 12.60 -24.74 -18.37
N THR A 12 11.56 -24.30 -19.07
CA THR A 12 11.02 -22.94 -18.93
C THR A 12 10.22 -22.86 -17.63
N SER A 13 10.87 -22.68 -16.48
CA SER A 13 10.16 -22.34 -15.24
C SER A 13 9.80 -20.85 -15.27
N SER A 14 8.82 -20.46 -16.07
CA SER A 14 8.13 -19.19 -15.84
C SER A 14 7.27 -19.40 -14.59
N SER A 15 7.85 -19.16 -13.41
CA SER A 15 7.12 -19.06 -12.15
C SER A 15 6.12 -17.92 -12.30
N LYS A 16 4.87 -18.21 -12.68
CA LYS A 16 3.78 -17.23 -12.67
C LYS A 16 3.54 -16.88 -11.21
N THR A 17 4.00 -15.70 -10.79
CA THR A 17 3.72 -15.17 -9.46
C THR A 17 2.22 -14.98 -9.31
N VAL A 18 1.62 -15.69 -8.35
CA VAL A 18 0.19 -15.57 -8.04
C VAL A 18 -0.06 -14.19 -7.41
N GLN A 19 -0.99 -13.42 -7.98
CA GLN A 19 -1.42 -12.14 -7.42
C GLN A 19 -2.10 -12.35 -6.07
N ARG A 20 -1.85 -11.44 -5.12
CA ARG A 20 -2.51 -11.43 -3.80
C ARG A 20 -3.45 -10.25 -3.68
N HIS A 21 -4.41 -10.36 -2.76
CA HIS A 21 -5.39 -9.30 -2.51
C HIS A 21 -4.72 -7.99 -2.07
N VAL A 22 -5.48 -6.92 -2.21
CA VAL A 22 -5.15 -5.54 -1.90
C VAL A 22 -6.34 -4.92 -1.16
N HIS A 23 -6.13 -3.75 -0.57
CA HIS A 23 -7.21 -2.96 0.00
C HIS A 23 -7.25 -1.56 -0.60
N GLU A 24 -8.45 -1.04 -0.79
CA GLU A 24 -8.66 0.39 -1.00
C GLU A 24 -8.39 1.14 0.31
N PHE A 25 -8.10 2.44 0.21
CA PHE A 25 -8.03 3.33 1.34
C PHE A 25 -8.41 4.76 0.96
N GLU A 26 -8.98 5.46 1.92
CA GLU A 26 -9.13 6.92 1.93
C GLU A 26 -8.57 7.43 3.26
N GLY A 27 -7.98 8.61 3.24
CA GLY A 27 -7.44 9.24 4.43
C GLY A 27 -7.27 10.74 4.28
N SER A 28 -6.99 11.37 5.42
CA SER A 28 -6.52 12.74 5.48
C SER A 28 -5.28 12.81 6.36
N THR A 29 -4.44 13.77 6.05
CA THR A 29 -3.35 14.12 6.94
C THR A 29 -3.88 14.95 8.12
N LYS A 30 -3.14 14.93 9.22
CA LYS A 30 -3.32 15.86 10.33
C LYS A 30 -2.86 17.25 9.90
N LEU A 31 -3.32 18.26 10.62
CA LEU A 31 -2.89 19.63 10.41
C LEU A 31 -1.38 19.76 10.68
N ALA A 32 -0.70 20.49 9.81
CA ALA A 32 0.67 20.98 10.02
C ALA A 32 0.65 22.51 10.01
N GLU A 33 1.77 23.11 10.40
CA GLU A 33 1.96 24.57 10.47
C GLU A 33 0.95 25.29 11.40
N GLU A 34 1.08 26.60 11.50
CA GLU A 34 0.28 27.46 12.38
C GLU A 34 -0.19 28.73 11.64
N GLY A 35 -1.15 29.45 12.22
CA GLY A 35 -1.67 30.68 11.62
C GLY A 35 -2.36 30.46 10.27
N ASN A 36 -2.07 31.33 9.31
CA ASN A 36 -2.68 31.30 7.97
C ASN A 36 -2.19 30.12 7.11
N ASP A 37 -1.03 29.56 7.44
CA ASP A 37 -0.45 28.44 6.71
C ASP A 37 -0.93 27.10 7.27
N ARG A 38 -1.74 27.08 8.34
CA ARG A 38 -2.23 25.84 8.94
C ARG A 38 -3.19 25.10 8.01
N HIS A 39 -2.79 23.94 7.50
CA HIS A 39 -3.59 23.16 6.56
C HIS A 39 -3.38 21.65 6.67
N ASN A 40 -4.14 20.87 5.88
CA ASN A 40 -3.98 19.44 5.70
C ASN A 40 -4.29 19.02 4.26
N HIS A 41 -4.12 17.73 3.98
CA HIS A 41 -4.35 17.13 2.67
C HIS A 41 -5.22 15.88 2.76
N ARG A 42 -5.95 15.57 1.70
CA ARG A 42 -6.71 14.33 1.51
C ARG A 42 -6.02 13.41 0.52
N PHE A 43 -6.29 12.11 0.63
CA PHE A 43 -5.78 11.12 -0.31
C PHE A 43 -6.65 9.87 -0.35
N ALA A 44 -6.60 9.17 -1.49
CA ALA A 44 -7.20 7.86 -1.67
C ALA A 44 -6.35 6.99 -2.61
N GLY A 45 -6.48 5.68 -2.51
CA GLY A 45 -5.73 4.75 -3.35
C GLY A 45 -5.98 3.29 -3.02
N VAL A 46 -5.11 2.43 -3.53
CA VAL A 46 -5.11 0.98 -3.29
C VAL A 46 -3.73 0.56 -2.82
N THR A 47 -3.65 -0.32 -1.84
CA THR A 47 -2.38 -0.83 -1.31
C THR A 47 -1.66 -1.71 -2.33
N GLY A 48 -0.35 -1.95 -2.12
CA GLY A 48 0.35 -3.06 -2.74
C GLY A 48 -0.22 -4.43 -2.34
N GLN A 49 0.26 -5.49 -3.01
CA GLN A 49 -0.16 -6.86 -2.73
C GLN A 49 0.27 -7.34 -1.34
N ALA A 50 -0.53 -8.20 -0.71
CA ALA A 50 -0.24 -8.73 0.62
C ALA A 50 1.17 -9.35 0.77
N ILE A 51 1.89 -8.91 1.81
CA ILE A 51 3.23 -9.37 2.19
C ILE A 51 3.11 -10.17 3.49
N ARG A 52 3.42 -11.46 3.45
CA ARG A 52 3.34 -12.35 4.61
C ARG A 52 4.32 -11.91 5.69
N VAL A 53 3.83 -11.75 6.93
CA VAL A 53 4.66 -11.44 8.12
C VAL A 53 4.16 -12.27 9.30
N GLY A 54 4.96 -13.25 9.73
CA GLY A 54 4.60 -14.16 10.82
C GLY A 54 3.28 -14.88 10.55
N ARG A 55 2.33 -14.77 11.49
CA ARG A 55 0.97 -15.34 11.39
C ARG A 55 -0.04 -14.43 10.68
N SER A 56 0.33 -13.21 10.30
CA SER A 56 -0.53 -12.24 9.59
C SER A 56 0.11 -11.78 8.26
N HIS A 57 -0.34 -10.67 7.69
CA HIS A 57 0.29 -10.00 6.56
C HIS A 57 0.14 -8.49 6.70
N VAL A 58 0.94 -7.77 5.93
CA VAL A 58 0.91 -6.31 5.81
C VAL A 58 0.88 -5.93 4.33
N HIS A 59 0.63 -4.67 4.05
CA HIS A 59 0.77 -4.10 2.73
C HIS A 59 1.75 -2.92 2.75
N GLU A 60 2.30 -2.62 1.59
CA GLU A 60 3.10 -1.41 1.37
C GLU A 60 2.29 -0.43 0.51
N ILE A 61 2.37 0.85 0.82
CA ILE A 61 1.65 1.92 0.13
C ILE A 61 2.69 2.92 -0.37
N ASP A 62 2.65 3.14 -1.69
CA ASP A 62 3.28 4.25 -2.37
C ASP A 62 2.20 5.05 -3.09
N LEU A 63 1.99 6.29 -2.64
CA LEU A 63 1.06 7.22 -3.26
C LEU A 63 1.84 8.40 -3.83
N THR A 64 1.65 8.66 -5.12
CA THR A 64 2.39 9.71 -5.83
C THR A 64 2.06 11.10 -5.31
N ASN A 65 0.78 11.43 -5.11
CA ASN A 65 0.33 12.74 -4.66
C ASN A 65 -0.90 12.60 -3.75
N THR A 66 -0.99 13.46 -2.74
CA THR A 66 -2.24 13.85 -2.09
C THR A 66 -3.08 14.75 -3.01
N ASP A 67 -4.20 15.28 -2.52
CA ASP A 67 -4.87 16.41 -3.15
C ASP A 67 -3.99 17.68 -3.18
N PHE A 68 -4.46 18.68 -3.94
CA PHE A 68 -3.79 19.96 -4.10
C PHE A 68 -4.35 21.00 -3.15
N LEU A 69 -3.49 21.53 -2.30
CA LEU A 69 -3.74 22.76 -1.54
C LEU A 69 -2.43 23.53 -1.49
N ASN A 70 -2.20 24.39 -2.50
CA ASN A 70 -0.92 25.06 -2.81
C ASN A 70 0.23 24.13 -3.22
N HIS A 71 0.37 22.96 -2.60
CA HIS A 71 1.33 21.93 -2.98
C HIS A 71 0.74 20.51 -2.81
N PHE A 72 1.55 19.49 -3.13
CA PHE A 72 1.22 18.08 -2.94
C PHE A 72 2.19 17.42 -1.98
N HIS A 73 1.73 16.43 -1.23
CA HIS A 73 2.59 15.51 -0.50
C HIS A 73 2.57 14.11 -1.12
N LYS A 74 3.54 13.28 -0.76
CA LYS A 74 3.61 11.87 -1.17
C LYS A 74 3.60 10.97 0.06
N LEU A 75 3.09 9.75 -0.11
CA LEU A 75 3.31 8.66 0.86
C LEU A 75 4.31 7.70 0.21
N LYS A 76 5.45 7.47 0.85
CA LYS A 76 6.50 6.58 0.33
C LYS A 76 6.81 5.47 1.31
N LYS A 77 6.77 4.22 0.83
CA LYS A 77 7.09 3.00 1.60
C LYS A 77 6.33 2.90 2.93
N ILE A 78 5.07 3.31 2.95
CA ILE A 78 4.24 3.25 4.16
C ILE A 78 3.76 1.81 4.34
N ARG A 79 4.01 1.24 5.53
CA ARG A 79 3.54 -0.10 5.85
C ARG A 79 2.29 -0.05 6.70
N THR A 80 1.33 -0.90 6.34
CA THR A 80 0.17 -1.14 7.19
C THR A 80 0.56 -1.94 8.44
N GLY A 81 -0.27 -1.88 9.47
CA GLY A 81 -0.26 -2.85 10.56
C GLY A 81 -0.73 -4.24 10.10
N PRO A 82 -0.68 -5.25 10.98
CA PRO A 82 -1.21 -6.58 10.70
C PRO A 82 -2.72 -6.55 10.44
N ALA A 83 -3.24 -7.58 9.78
CA ALA A 83 -4.67 -7.74 9.55
C ALA A 83 -5.47 -7.76 10.88
N ILE A 84 -6.52 -6.95 10.93
CA ILE A 84 -7.44 -6.84 12.07
C ILE A 84 -8.80 -7.41 11.66
N PRO A 85 -9.23 -8.52 12.25
CA PRO A 85 -10.51 -9.15 11.90
C PRO A 85 -11.69 -8.21 12.18
N VAL A 86 -12.63 -8.16 11.24
CA VAL A 86 -13.90 -7.43 11.38
C VAL A 86 -15.13 -8.35 11.29
N GLY A 87 -14.91 -9.68 11.39
CA GLY A 87 -15.94 -10.71 11.30
C GLY A 87 -16.05 -11.35 9.91
N ASN A 88 -16.73 -12.51 9.84
CA ASN A 88 -17.01 -13.24 8.59
C ASN A 88 -15.78 -13.47 7.68
N GLY A 89 -14.60 -13.70 8.28
CA GLY A 89 -13.36 -13.92 7.54
C GLY A 89 -12.80 -12.67 6.85
N LYS A 90 -13.33 -11.47 7.13
CA LYS A 90 -12.86 -10.20 6.59
C LYS A 90 -11.96 -9.47 7.58
N HIS A 91 -11.12 -8.58 7.06
CA HIS A 91 -10.23 -7.75 7.86
C HIS A 91 -9.98 -6.38 7.22
N VAL A 92 -9.42 -5.49 8.02
CA VAL A 92 -8.84 -4.20 7.63
C VAL A 92 -7.41 -4.10 8.18
N HIS A 93 -6.68 -3.05 7.80
CA HIS A 93 -5.40 -2.72 8.41
C HIS A 93 -5.40 -1.27 8.88
N PHE A 94 -4.86 -1.01 10.08
CA PHE A 94 -4.53 0.35 10.51
C PHE A 94 -3.20 0.81 9.91
N VAL A 95 -3.11 2.10 9.60
CA VAL A 95 -1.93 2.72 9.03
C VAL A 95 -1.64 4.01 9.79
N THR A 96 -0.37 4.22 10.12
CA THR A 96 0.16 5.47 10.67
C THR A 96 1.44 5.81 9.94
N GLY A 97 1.72 7.09 9.76
CA GLY A 97 2.95 7.53 9.13
C GLY A 97 2.95 9.03 8.92
N GLN A 98 3.86 9.47 8.06
CA GLN A 98 3.97 10.87 7.66
C GLN A 98 4.22 10.99 6.18
N THR A 99 3.88 12.15 5.63
CA THR A 99 4.17 12.48 4.24
C THR A 99 5.67 12.67 4.00
N THR A 100 6.09 12.68 2.74
CA THR A 100 7.40 13.20 2.35
C THR A 100 7.49 14.70 2.63
N LEU A 101 8.68 15.19 3.00
CA LEU A 101 8.96 16.63 3.11
C LEU A 101 8.67 17.33 1.77
N ASN A 102 7.82 18.34 1.82
CA ASN A 102 7.58 19.27 0.72
C ASN A 102 7.23 20.64 1.35
N ASP A 103 7.57 21.72 0.66
CA ASP A 103 7.27 23.08 1.11
C ASP A 103 7.72 23.37 2.58
N GLY A 104 8.83 22.76 3.00
CA GLY A 104 9.39 22.95 4.33
C GLY A 104 8.75 22.14 5.47
N HIS A 105 7.65 21.40 5.26
CA HIS A 105 7.02 20.63 6.33
C HIS A 105 6.55 19.21 5.90
N VAL A 106 6.02 18.47 6.89
CA VAL A 106 5.42 17.15 6.73
C VAL A 106 4.11 17.10 7.49
N HIS A 107 3.21 16.22 7.08
CA HIS A 107 2.02 15.92 7.86
C HIS A 107 2.05 14.49 8.37
N GLN A 108 1.69 14.32 9.64
CA GLN A 108 1.36 13.01 10.21
C GLN A 108 -0.01 12.55 9.68
N PHE A 109 -0.25 11.25 9.62
CA PHE A 109 -1.58 10.70 9.30
C PHE A 109 -1.86 9.42 10.07
N LYS A 110 -3.14 9.10 10.20
CA LYS A 110 -3.63 7.82 10.70
C LYS A 110 -4.94 7.49 10.00
N PHE A 111 -5.05 6.29 9.44
CA PHE A 111 -6.28 5.83 8.78
C PHE A 111 -6.37 4.30 8.86
N SER A 112 -7.49 3.75 8.41
CA SER A 112 -7.66 2.32 8.15
C SER A 112 -7.90 2.09 6.67
N THR A 113 -7.43 0.96 6.16
CA THR A 113 -7.87 0.49 4.84
C THR A 113 -9.37 0.17 4.85
N LEU A 114 -9.98 0.12 3.67
CA LEU A 114 -11.32 -0.43 3.49
C LEU A 114 -11.31 -1.96 3.60
N ILE A 115 -12.50 -2.54 3.73
CA ILE A 115 -12.70 -3.96 3.98
C ILE A 115 -12.20 -4.83 2.83
N GLN A 116 -11.58 -5.97 3.14
CA GLN A 116 -11.27 -6.97 2.11
C GLN A 116 -12.56 -7.46 1.44
N ALA A 117 -12.54 -7.56 0.10
CA ALA A 117 -13.60 -8.17 -0.70
C ALA A 117 -15.01 -7.68 -0.30
N PRO A 118 -15.34 -6.40 -0.55
CA PRO A 118 -16.61 -5.84 -0.10
C PRO A 118 -17.84 -6.52 -0.72
N LEU A 119 -17.69 -7.18 -1.88
CA LEU A 119 -18.79 -7.76 -2.65
C LEU A 119 -19.20 -9.18 -2.25
N VAL A 120 -18.43 -9.88 -1.41
CA VAL A 120 -18.67 -11.31 -1.05
C VAL A 120 -18.40 -11.57 0.41
#